data_AF-A0A650MN16-F1
#
_entry.id   AF-A0A650MN16-F1
#
_cell.length_a   1.000
_cell.length_b   1.000
_cell.length_c   1.000
_cell.angle_alpha   90.00
_cell.angle_beta   90.00
_cell.angle_gamma   90.00
#
_symmetry.space_group_name_H-M   'P 1'
#
loop_
_entity.id
_entity.type
_entity.pdbx_description
1 polymer ?
#
loop_
_entity_poly.entity_id
_entity_poly.type
_entity_poly.pdbx_seq_one_letter_code
_entity_poly.pdbx_strand_id
1 'polypeptide(L)'
;MADSLDISESYYSLIENGKRNPSKTVIEKLVVISELPEEYWIYGIDKDNYIDVRDDFKFLKKALDTVAEWTSVTESSQIFDDYNNPKDPIGKLLISAFRADFDHILAKRNK
;
A
#
# COMPACT_ATOMS: atom_id res chain seq x y z
N MET A 1 -13.63 15.60 -2.36
CA MET A 1 -12.54 14.81 -1.73
C MET A 1 -12.68 14.78 -0.21
N ALA A 2 -12.80 15.94 0.46
CA ALA A 2 -13.00 16.02 1.92
C ALA A 2 -14.19 15.18 2.43
N ASP A 3 -15.36 15.30 1.81
CA ASP A 3 -16.55 14.50 2.16
C ASP A 3 -16.32 13.00 2.00
N SER A 4 -15.66 12.57 0.92
CA SER A 4 -15.34 11.16 0.66
C SER A 4 -14.36 10.57 1.69
N LEU A 5 -13.57 11.43 2.34
CA LEU A 5 -12.62 11.06 3.39
C LEU A 5 -13.22 11.14 4.80
N ASP A 6 -14.43 11.71 4.93
CA ASP A 6 -15.08 12.04 6.19
C ASP A 6 -14.23 13.00 7.06
N ILE A 7 -13.74 14.08 6.44
CA ILE A 7 -12.95 15.13 7.10
C ILE A 7 -13.42 16.53 6.68
N SER A 8 -13.07 17.56 7.45
CA SER A 8 -13.41 18.93 7.08
C SER A 8 -12.64 19.41 5.85
N GLU A 9 -13.28 20.23 5.01
CA GLU A 9 -12.63 20.87 3.85
C GLU A 9 -11.38 21.66 4.26
N SER A 10 -11.43 22.35 5.40
CA SER A 10 -10.29 23.08 5.94
C SER A 10 -9.10 22.18 6.25
N TYR A 11 -9.34 20.97 6.78
CA TYR A 11 -8.28 20.01 7.06
C TYR A 11 -7.74 19.39 5.76
N TYR A 12 -8.63 19.04 4.82
CA TYR A 12 -8.22 18.56 3.51
C TYR A 12 -7.35 19.59 2.77
N SER A 13 -7.72 20.87 2.78
CA SER A 13 -6.93 21.95 2.17
C SER A 13 -5.52 22.08 2.77
N LEU A 14 -5.36 21.83 4.08
CA LEU A 14 -4.03 21.82 4.70
C LEU A 14 -3.17 20.63 4.23
N ILE A 15 -3.79 19.47 4.00
CA ILE A 15 -3.11 18.28 3.46
C ILE A 15 -2.68 18.52 2.01
N GLU A 16 -3.61 18.96 1.17
CA GLU A 16 -3.38 19.19 -0.26
C GLU A 16 -2.29 20.24 -0.52
N ASN A 17 -2.18 21.25 0.33
CA ASN A 17 -1.13 22.27 0.25
C ASN A 17 0.18 21.86 0.95
N GLY A 18 0.32 20.62 1.43
CA GLY A 18 1.52 20.13 2.12
C GLY A 18 1.79 20.79 3.49
N LYS A 19 0.82 21.55 4.04
CA LYS A 19 0.96 22.25 5.32
C LYS A 19 0.74 21.34 6.52
N ARG A 20 0.14 20.16 6.31
CA ARG A 20 -0.11 19.18 7.36
C ARG A 20 -0.06 17.75 6.83
N ASN A 21 0.64 16.88 7.55
CA ASN A 21 0.66 15.47 7.22
C ASN A 21 -0.69 14.81 7.56
N PRO A 22 -1.28 14.06 6.62
CA PRO A 22 -2.47 13.27 6.88
C PRO A 22 -2.20 12.14 7.89
N SER A 23 -3.22 11.73 8.64
CA SER A 23 -3.12 10.54 9.51
C SER A 23 -3.07 9.25 8.67
N LYS A 24 -2.61 8.13 9.26
CA LYS A 24 -2.53 6.82 8.58
C LYS A 24 -3.86 6.43 7.91
N THR A 25 -4.97 6.57 8.63
CA THR A 25 -6.32 6.26 8.13
C THR A 25 -6.73 7.17 6.97
N VAL A 26 -6.36 8.46 7.01
CA VAL A 26 -6.66 9.40 5.93
C VAL A 26 -5.81 9.06 4.69
N ILE A 27 -4.53 8.71 4.87
CA ILE A 27 -3.65 8.24 3.79
C ILE A 27 -4.22 7.00 3.12
N GLU A 28 -4.66 6.00 3.89
CA GLU A 28 -5.21 4.77 3.34
C GLU A 28 -6.45 5.03 2.48
N LYS A 29 -7.37 5.89 2.96
CA LYS A 29 -8.52 6.29 2.14
C LYS A 29 -8.11 7.08 0.89
N LEU A 30 -7.14 8.00 1.02
CA LEU A 30 -6.62 8.78 -0.10
C LEU A 30 -6.03 7.88 -1.18
N VAL A 31 -5.19 6.91 -0.82
CA VAL A 31 -4.60 5.95 -1.76
C VAL A 31 -5.69 5.16 -2.48
N VAL A 32 -6.70 4.67 -1.74
CA VAL A 32 -7.80 3.89 -2.34
C VAL A 32 -8.64 4.73 -3.31
N ILE A 33 -8.96 5.97 -2.95
CA ILE A 33 -9.83 6.84 -3.78
C ILE A 33 -9.08 7.42 -4.99
N SER A 34 -7.84 7.84 -4.80
CA SER A 34 -7.06 8.55 -5.83
C SER A 34 -6.24 7.62 -6.72
N GLU A 35 -6.03 6.36 -6.32
CA GLU A 35 -5.09 5.42 -6.95
C GLU A 35 -3.65 5.98 -7.06
N LEU A 36 -3.33 7.00 -6.27
CA LEU A 36 -1.99 7.57 -6.13
C LEU A 36 -1.28 6.93 -4.92
N PRO A 37 0.04 6.75 -4.98
CA PRO A 37 0.79 6.18 -3.88
C PRO A 37 0.78 7.09 -2.65
N GLU A 38 0.96 6.53 -1.45
CA GLU A 38 1.01 7.31 -0.22
C GLU A 38 2.16 8.35 -0.24
N GLU A 39 3.26 8.07 -0.92
CA GLU A 39 4.39 8.98 -1.11
C GLU A 39 3.99 10.26 -1.87
N TYR A 40 3.00 10.20 -2.75
CA TYR A 40 2.45 11.39 -3.37
C TYR A 40 1.84 12.32 -2.30
N TRP A 41 1.06 11.74 -1.38
CA TRP A 41 0.35 12.49 -0.33
C TRP A 41 1.23 12.93 0.84
N ILE A 42 2.31 12.19 1.14
CA ILE A 42 3.22 12.51 2.25
C ILE A 42 4.37 13.42 1.78
N TYR A 43 4.89 13.18 0.58
CA TYR A 43 6.15 13.79 0.11
C TYR A 43 5.99 14.62 -1.17
N GLY A 44 4.79 14.68 -1.77
CA GLY A 44 4.58 15.35 -3.05
C GLY A 44 5.30 14.68 -4.22
N ILE A 45 5.60 13.39 -4.10
CA ILE A 45 6.38 12.65 -5.11
C ILE A 45 5.43 12.21 -6.23
N ASP A 46 5.60 12.81 -7.40
CA ASP A 46 4.90 12.41 -8.62
C ASP A 46 5.24 10.97 -9.03
N LYS A 47 4.29 10.33 -9.76
CA LYS A 47 4.40 8.93 -10.22
C LYS A 47 5.73 8.61 -10.91
N ASP A 48 6.33 9.57 -11.61
CA ASP A 48 7.57 9.39 -12.36
C ASP A 48 8.82 9.22 -11.46
N ASN A 49 8.79 9.82 -10.26
CA ASN A 49 9.85 9.71 -9.25
C ASN A 49 9.58 8.55 -8.27
N TYR A 50 8.33 8.09 -8.18
CA TYR A 50 7.90 7.01 -7.29
C TYR A 50 8.73 5.73 -7.47
N ILE A 51 9.13 5.42 -8.70
CA ILE A 51 9.94 4.25 -9.02
C ILE A 51 11.31 4.23 -8.33
N ASP A 52 11.87 5.41 -8.05
CA ASP A 52 13.21 5.52 -7.47
C ASP A 52 13.17 5.48 -5.94
N VAL A 53 12.13 6.08 -5.36
CA VAL A 53 12.03 6.33 -3.92
C VAL A 53 11.27 5.27 -3.13
N ARG A 54 10.43 4.47 -3.80
CA ARG A 54 9.63 3.46 -3.12
C ARG A 54 10.52 2.33 -2.62
N ASP A 55 10.29 1.93 -1.36
CA ASP A 55 10.99 0.81 -0.74
C ASP A 55 10.71 -0.51 -1.47
N ASP A 56 11.75 -1.33 -1.59
CA ASP A 56 11.61 -2.71 -2.07
C ASP A 56 10.72 -3.51 -1.12
N PHE A 57 9.84 -4.35 -1.68
CA PHE A 57 8.90 -5.19 -0.93
C PHE A 57 7.91 -4.43 -0.01
N LYS A 58 7.70 -3.12 -0.24
CA LYS A 58 6.79 -2.30 0.56
C LYS A 58 5.39 -2.91 0.70
N PHE A 59 4.80 -3.38 -0.40
CA PHE A 59 3.43 -3.89 -0.36
C PHE A 59 3.36 -5.28 0.27
N LEU A 60 4.33 -6.14 0.00
CA LEU A 60 4.43 -7.45 0.62
C LEU A 60 4.61 -7.32 2.13
N LYS A 61 5.48 -6.41 2.58
CA LYS A 61 5.65 -6.11 4.01
C LYS A 61 4.33 -5.67 4.65
N LYS A 62 3.65 -4.68 4.05
CA LYS A 62 2.36 -4.19 4.54
C LYS A 62 1.30 -5.30 4.59
N ALA A 63 1.25 -6.15 3.56
CA ALA A 63 0.34 -7.28 3.52
C ALA A 63 0.65 -8.30 4.63
N LEU A 64 1.93 -8.65 4.84
CA LEU A 64 2.35 -9.55 5.93
C LEU A 64 2.00 -8.99 7.31
N ASP A 65 2.26 -7.70 7.56
CA ASP A 65 1.91 -7.03 8.81
C ASP A 65 0.38 -7.09 9.05
N THR A 66 -0.40 -6.83 8.00
CA THR A 66 -1.87 -6.92 8.05
C THR A 66 -2.35 -8.33 8.39
N VAL A 67 -1.75 -9.35 7.78
CA VAL A 67 -2.10 -10.76 8.05
C VAL A 67 -1.73 -11.16 9.47
N ALA A 68 -0.56 -10.73 9.95
CA ALA A 68 -0.13 -10.98 11.33
C ALA A 68 -1.02 -10.28 12.36
N GLU A 69 -1.57 -9.11 12.03
CA GLU A 69 -2.51 -8.38 12.90
C GLU A 69 -3.92 -9.02 12.92
N TRP A 70 -4.41 -9.52 11.79
CA TRP A 70 -5.81 -9.97 11.66
C TRP A 70 -6.02 -11.46 11.95
N THR A 71 -4.96 -12.24 11.97
CA THR A 71 -5.06 -13.70 12.02
C THR A 71 -4.15 -14.32 13.07
N SER A 72 -4.48 -15.55 13.46
CA SER A 72 -3.59 -16.39 14.28
C SER A 72 -2.70 -17.29 13.43
N VAL A 73 -2.39 -16.89 12.19
CA VAL A 73 -1.51 -17.66 11.32
C VAL A 73 -0.11 -17.65 11.91
N THR A 74 0.45 -18.83 12.14
CA THR A 74 1.81 -19.04 12.63
C THR A 74 2.70 -19.73 11.60
N GLU A 75 2.10 -20.37 10.59
CA GLU A 75 2.81 -21.14 9.58
C GLU A 75 2.27 -20.86 8.17
N SER A 76 3.16 -20.83 7.18
CA SER A 76 2.78 -20.60 5.78
C SER A 76 1.86 -21.70 5.23
N SER A 77 1.95 -22.92 5.76
CA SER A 77 1.10 -24.07 5.42
C SER A 77 -0.38 -23.83 5.73
N GLN A 78 -0.72 -22.86 6.58
CA GLN A 78 -2.11 -22.49 6.86
C GLN A 78 -2.71 -21.64 5.72
N ILE A 79 -1.86 -20.89 5.00
CA ILE A 79 -2.26 -20.01 3.91
C ILE A 79 -2.09 -20.70 2.54
N PHE A 80 -1.04 -21.51 2.37
CA PHE A 80 -0.69 -22.18 1.12
C PHE A 80 -0.77 -23.70 1.25
N ASP A 81 -1.13 -24.38 0.17
CA ASP A 81 -1.05 -25.85 0.08
C ASP A 81 0.36 -26.32 -0.30
N ASP A 82 0.56 -27.64 -0.35
CA ASP A 82 1.84 -28.25 -0.67
C ASP A 82 2.31 -27.95 -2.12
N TYR A 83 1.42 -27.43 -2.96
CA TYR A 83 1.70 -26.99 -4.33
C TYR A 83 1.81 -25.46 -4.44
N ASN A 84 1.87 -24.75 -3.31
CA ASN A 84 1.91 -23.29 -3.18
C ASN A 84 0.65 -22.55 -3.69
N ASN A 85 -0.48 -23.24 -3.85
CA ASN A 85 -1.74 -22.56 -4.16
C ASN A 85 -2.31 -21.91 -2.90
N PRO A 86 -2.91 -20.71 -3.02
CA PRO A 86 -3.57 -20.05 -1.90
C PRO A 86 -4.85 -20.81 -1.51
N LYS A 87 -4.96 -21.16 -0.23
CA LYS A 87 -6.13 -21.85 0.35
C LYS A 87 -7.32 -20.91 0.56
N ASP A 88 -7.05 -19.60 0.69
CA ASP A 88 -8.02 -18.58 1.03
C ASP A 88 -7.68 -17.21 0.36
N PRO A 89 -8.49 -16.16 0.57
CA PRO A 89 -8.20 -14.83 0.03
C PRO A 89 -6.91 -14.17 0.54
N ILE A 90 -6.41 -14.56 1.72
CA ILE A 90 -5.17 -14.03 2.30
C ILE A 90 -3.99 -14.44 1.42
N GLY A 91 -3.94 -15.71 1.00
CA GLY A 91 -2.91 -16.17 0.07
C GLY A 91 -2.91 -15.40 -1.26
N LYS A 92 -4.10 -15.06 -1.78
CA LYS A 92 -4.23 -14.24 -3.00
C LYS A 92 -3.74 -12.80 -2.79
N LEU A 93 -4.00 -12.22 -1.62
CA LEU A 93 -3.51 -10.89 -1.25
C LEU A 93 -1.96 -10.88 -1.23
N LEU A 94 -1.35 -11.85 -0.56
CA LEU A 94 0.11 -11.96 -0.47
C LEU A 94 0.77 -12.15 -1.84
N ILE A 95 0.19 -13.01 -2.70
CA ILE A 95 0.67 -13.19 -4.08
C ILE A 95 0.56 -11.87 -4.87
N SER A 96 -0.56 -11.15 -4.73
CA SER A 96 -0.77 -9.90 -5.46
C SER A 96 0.22 -8.82 -5.01
N ALA A 97 0.47 -8.71 -3.70
CA ALA A 97 1.44 -7.78 -3.13
C ALA A 97 2.86 -8.10 -3.62
N PHE A 98 3.26 -9.38 -3.59
CA PHE A 98 4.54 -9.83 -4.13
C PHE A 98 4.70 -9.50 -5.61
N ARG A 99 3.69 -9.78 -6.45
CA ARG A 99 3.75 -9.49 -7.88
C ARG A 99 3.93 -7.99 -8.14
N ALA A 100 3.17 -7.15 -7.44
CA ALA A 100 3.31 -5.70 -7.57
C ALA A 100 4.72 -5.21 -7.19
N ASP A 101 5.29 -5.72 -6.10
CA ASP A 101 6.66 -5.41 -5.70
C ASP A 101 7.69 -5.91 -6.70
N PHE A 102 7.52 -7.12 -7.21
CA PHE A 102 8.42 -7.71 -8.19
C PHE A 102 8.44 -6.93 -9.50
N ASP A 103 7.27 -6.57 -10.02
CA ASP A 103 7.14 -5.75 -11.22
C ASP A 103 7.80 -4.38 -11.03
N HIS A 104 7.63 -3.77 -9.85
CA HIS A 104 8.30 -2.52 -9.51
C HIS A 104 9.83 -2.62 -9.49
N ILE A 105 10.37 -3.67 -8.85
CA ILE A 105 11.82 -3.91 -8.78
C ILE A 105 12.39 -4.10 -10.19
N LEU A 106 11.69 -4.84 -11.06
CA LEU A 106 12.10 -5.01 -12.45
C LEU A 106 12.07 -3.70 -13.22
N ALA A 107 11.01 -2.90 -13.06
CA ALA A 107 10.89 -1.60 -13.69
C ALA A 107 12.04 -0.66 -13.25
N LYS A 108 12.38 -0.66 -11.96
CA LYS A 108 13.48 0.15 -11.39
C LYS A 108 14.84 -0.21 -11.97
N ARG A 109 15.07 -1.50 -12.27
CA ARG A 109 16.33 -1.98 -12.90
C ARG A 109 16.44 -1.65 -14.39
N ASN A 110 15.31 -1.46 -15.07
CA ASN A 110 15.23 -1.21 -16.51
C ASN A 110 15.10 0.28 -16.87
N LYS A 111 15.23 1.17 -15.88
CA LYS A 111 15.21 2.63 -16.02
C LYS A 111 16.63 3.15 -16.27
#